data_AF-A0A2G8SXG4-F1
#
_entry.id   AF-A0A2G8SXG4-F1
#
_cell.length_a   1.000
_cell.length_b   1.000
_cell.length_c   1.000
_cell.angle_alpha   90.00
_cell.angle_beta   90.00
_cell.angle_gamma   90.00
#
_symmetry.space_group_name_H-M   'P 1'
#
loop_
_entity.id
_entity.type
_entity.pdbx_description
1 polymer ?
#
loop_
_entity_poly.entity_id
_entity_poly.type
_entity_poly.pdbx_seq_one_letter_code
_entity_poly.pdbx_strand_id
1 'polypeptide(L)'
;MPESESGGICWSDAGTVGNIAVADSGAMLRGDVGSGLLACDFASAGKYRNGVPRWWCRTHQGYWGVKADLLAVDRLGVKRCKAAGEPLAFVLDPLLLDMRRFASVRVVARGEGMHVRAVPAATAIGVDACLRAIALTGIDGIFAHPDIVQVNVTPPALRALNEARSGARLLGCLDCARCRYPHLDLGAFARNEHRRHYCGNCGNDSTHSKTAIVSNPLFALGEYFAGRLRFD
;
A
#
# COMPACT_ATOMS: atom_id res chain seq x y z
N MET A 1 22.21 10.46 21.31
CA MET A 1 21.15 9.44 21.42
C MET A 1 20.97 8.85 20.04
N PRO A 2 20.94 7.53 19.83
CA PRO A 2 20.62 7.00 18.52
C PRO A 2 19.19 7.44 18.18
N GLU A 3 19.02 8.11 17.05
CA GLU A 3 17.72 8.46 16.51
C GLU A 3 16.95 7.14 16.34
N SER A 4 15.85 6.95 17.05
CA SER A 4 14.97 5.81 16.82
C SER A 4 14.41 5.96 15.42
N GLU A 5 14.65 4.98 14.54
CA GLU A 5 13.96 4.89 13.26
C GLU A 5 12.46 4.70 13.54
N SER A 6 11.72 5.81 13.54
CA SER A 6 10.26 5.82 13.60
C SER A 6 9.72 5.26 12.29
N GLY A 7 9.01 4.14 12.35
CA GLY A 7 8.38 3.53 11.18
C GLY A 7 7.35 4.50 10.56
N GLY A 8 7.33 4.59 9.23
CA GLY A 8 6.46 5.52 8.51
C GLY A 8 5.64 4.85 7.41
N ILE A 9 4.38 5.26 7.27
CA ILE A 9 3.51 4.87 6.15
C ILE A 9 3.49 6.04 5.16
N CYS A 10 3.82 5.78 3.90
CA CYS A 10 3.68 6.76 2.82
C CYS A 10 2.76 6.25 1.71
N TRP A 11 2.10 7.16 1.01
CA TRP A 11 1.28 6.84 -0.16
C TRP A 11 1.19 8.01 -1.14
N SER A 12 0.84 7.68 -2.39
CA SER A 12 0.45 8.66 -3.40
C SER A 12 -1.07 8.72 -3.48
N ASP A 13 -1.65 9.93 -3.50
CA ASP A 13 -3.07 10.11 -3.79
C ASP A 13 -3.41 9.90 -5.27
N ALA A 14 -2.42 9.98 -6.17
CA ALA A 14 -2.57 9.78 -7.61
C ALA A 14 -2.18 8.37 -8.09
N GLY A 15 -1.71 7.51 -7.19
CA GLY A 15 -1.26 6.15 -7.51
C GLY A 15 -2.38 5.29 -8.10
N THR A 16 -2.05 4.45 -9.08
CA THR A 16 -2.96 3.44 -9.66
C THR A 16 -2.73 2.04 -9.11
N VAL A 17 -1.66 1.85 -8.35
CA VAL A 17 -1.36 0.64 -7.58
C VAL A 17 -0.84 1.04 -6.21
N GLY A 18 -0.84 0.13 -5.24
CA GLY A 18 -0.28 0.38 -3.91
C GLY A 18 0.63 -0.75 -3.42
N ASN A 19 1.62 -0.41 -2.59
CA ASN A 19 2.33 -1.38 -1.76
C ASN A 19 1.82 -1.27 -0.33
N ILE A 20 0.86 -2.13 0.02
CA ILE A 20 0.13 -2.01 1.28
C ILE A 20 0.89 -2.62 2.47
N ALA A 21 1.88 -3.48 2.22
CA ALA A 21 2.57 -4.29 3.24
C ALA A 21 4.00 -3.78 3.49
N VAL A 22 4.17 -2.46 3.61
CA VAL A 22 5.47 -1.82 3.85
C VAL A 22 5.61 -1.47 5.32
N ALA A 23 6.51 -2.13 6.04
CA ALA A 23 6.75 -1.83 7.45
C ALA A 23 7.56 -0.53 7.65
N ASP A 24 8.40 -0.18 6.69
CA ASP A 24 9.23 1.02 6.71
C ASP A 24 9.45 1.56 5.29
N SER A 25 9.24 2.86 5.10
CA SER A 25 9.48 3.56 3.82
C SER A 25 10.92 4.04 3.65
N GLY A 26 11.81 3.80 4.63
CA GLY A 26 13.26 4.05 4.53
C GLY A 26 13.61 5.52 4.29
N ALA A 27 12.69 6.43 4.63
CA ALA A 27 12.82 7.85 4.38
C ALA A 27 13.11 8.63 5.67
N MET A 28 14.05 9.58 5.60
CA MET A 28 14.20 10.64 6.59
C MET A 28 13.02 11.62 6.49
N LEU A 29 11.85 11.17 6.94
CA LEU A 29 10.66 11.98 7.13
C LEU A 29 10.79 12.79 8.43
N ARG A 30 10.25 14.03 8.44
CA ARG A 30 10.22 14.89 9.64
C ARG A 30 8.79 15.39 9.87
N GLY A 31 8.36 15.37 11.13
CA GLY A 31 7.00 15.73 11.56
C GLY A 31 6.04 14.52 11.58
N ASP A 32 4.92 14.64 12.27
CA ASP A 32 4.05 13.48 12.59
C ASP A 32 3.17 13.04 11.41
N VAL A 33 2.70 14.01 10.62
CA VAL A 33 1.86 13.82 9.43
C VAL A 33 2.23 14.91 8.44
N GLY A 34 2.29 14.57 7.15
CA GLY A 34 2.53 15.61 6.16
C GLY A 34 2.53 15.12 4.72
N SER A 35 3.14 15.96 3.89
CA SER A 35 3.41 15.70 2.49
C SER A 35 4.88 16.06 2.22
N GLY A 36 5.62 15.17 1.59
CA GLY A 36 7.08 15.32 1.46
C GLY A 36 7.68 14.56 0.29
N LEU A 37 8.87 14.96 -0.13
CA LEU A 37 9.64 14.27 -1.16
C LEU A 37 10.37 13.09 -0.53
N LEU A 38 10.13 11.88 -1.05
CA LEU A 38 10.78 10.67 -0.57
C LEU A 38 11.86 10.18 -1.53
N ALA A 39 12.85 9.49 -0.98
CA ALA A 39 13.90 8.88 -1.78
C ALA A 39 13.32 7.74 -2.64
N CYS A 40 13.88 7.55 -3.83
CA CYS A 40 13.52 6.42 -4.67
C CYS A 40 14.15 5.14 -4.14
N ASP A 41 13.32 4.17 -3.80
CA ASP A 41 13.75 2.81 -3.51
C ASP A 41 13.48 1.90 -4.73
N PHE A 42 14.52 1.29 -5.29
CA PHE A 42 14.43 0.53 -6.54
C PHE A 42 14.58 -0.98 -6.35
N ALA A 43 13.61 -1.72 -6.86
CA ALA A 43 13.67 -3.17 -7.01
C ALA A 43 13.81 -3.59 -8.49
N SER A 44 14.36 -4.78 -8.73
CA SER A 44 14.45 -5.35 -10.08
C SER A 44 13.08 -5.82 -10.59
N ALA A 45 12.64 -5.27 -11.72
CA ALA A 45 11.35 -5.56 -12.37
C ALA A 45 11.49 -6.38 -13.67
N GLY A 46 12.58 -7.16 -13.77
CA GLY A 46 12.87 -8.03 -14.90
C GLY A 46 13.60 -7.30 -16.03
N LYS A 47 13.24 -7.59 -17.28
CA LYS A 47 13.82 -6.98 -18.48
C LYS A 47 12.71 -6.45 -19.39
N TYR A 48 12.99 -5.37 -20.10
CA TYR A 48 12.17 -4.93 -21.23
C TYR A 48 12.27 -5.91 -22.41
N ARG A 49 11.40 -5.77 -23.41
CA ARG A 49 11.40 -6.61 -24.63
C ARG A 49 12.72 -6.58 -25.39
N ASN A 50 13.48 -5.49 -25.27
CA ASN A 50 14.81 -5.32 -25.86
C ASN A 50 15.95 -5.90 -24.98
N GLY A 51 15.63 -6.64 -23.92
CA GLY A 51 16.59 -7.27 -23.02
C GLY A 51 17.21 -6.36 -21.95
N VAL A 52 16.93 -5.05 -21.98
CA VAL A 52 17.48 -4.08 -21.01
C VAL A 52 16.85 -4.30 -19.63
N PRO A 53 17.61 -4.23 -18.52
CA PRO A 53 17.06 -4.31 -17.18
C PRO A 53 15.96 -3.27 -16.93
N ARG A 54 14.83 -3.74 -16.40
CA ARG A 54 13.70 -2.91 -15.98
C ARG A 54 13.70 -2.84 -14.46
N TRP A 55 13.51 -1.64 -13.93
CA TRP A 55 13.48 -1.38 -12.49
C TRP A 55 12.11 -0.85 -12.09
N TRP A 56 11.75 -1.05 -10.83
CA TRP A 56 10.52 -0.56 -10.22
C TRP A 56 10.86 0.27 -8.99
N CYS A 57 10.35 1.49 -8.92
CA CYS A 57 10.44 2.29 -7.71
C CYS A 57 9.32 1.86 -6.75
N ARG A 58 9.67 1.29 -5.59
CA ARG A 58 8.72 0.86 -4.55
C ARG A 58 8.02 2.04 -3.88
N THR A 59 8.75 3.14 -3.69
CA THR A 59 8.25 4.38 -3.08
C THR A 59 7.18 5.07 -3.93
N HIS A 60 7.48 5.30 -5.21
CA HIS A 60 6.62 6.09 -6.11
C HIS A 60 5.87 5.24 -7.13
N GLN A 61 6.02 3.91 -7.09
CA GLN A 61 5.28 2.94 -7.91
C GLN A 61 5.38 3.22 -9.42
N GLY A 62 6.60 3.39 -9.90
CA GLY A 62 6.89 3.71 -11.30
C GLY A 62 8.04 2.88 -11.86
N TYR A 63 7.96 2.56 -13.15
CA TYR A 63 9.06 1.92 -13.86
C TYR A 63 10.22 2.89 -14.10
N TRP A 64 11.43 2.33 -14.15
CA TRP A 64 12.65 3.04 -14.50
C TRP A 64 13.56 2.12 -15.32
N GLY A 65 14.38 2.70 -16.18
CA GLY A 65 15.39 2.00 -16.98
C GLY A 65 15.20 2.16 -18.48
N VAL A 66 14.38 3.09 -18.94
CA VAL A 66 14.33 3.46 -20.36
C VAL A 66 15.53 4.36 -20.72
N LYS A 67 15.80 4.56 -22.01
CA LYS A 67 16.92 5.42 -22.47
C LYS A 67 16.90 6.82 -21.86
N ALA A 68 15.73 7.42 -21.73
CA ALA A 68 15.57 8.75 -21.11
C ALA A 68 16.03 8.77 -19.64
N ASP A 69 15.76 7.69 -18.90
CA ASP A 69 16.16 7.57 -17.50
C ASP A 69 17.68 7.45 -17.35
N LEU A 70 18.33 6.67 -18.23
CA LEU A 70 19.78 6.52 -18.26
C LEU A 70 20.47 7.86 -18.55
N LEU A 71 19.98 8.58 -19.57
CA LEU A 71 20.47 9.92 -19.89
C LEU A 71 20.27 10.92 -18.74
N ALA A 72 19.17 10.80 -17.99
CA ALA A 72 18.93 11.65 -16.82
C ALA A 72 19.93 11.38 -15.70
N VAL A 73 20.29 10.11 -15.46
CA VAL A 73 21.33 9.74 -14.48
C VAL A 73 22.69 10.26 -14.89
N ASP A 74 23.08 10.13 -16.16
CA ASP A 74 24.37 10.64 -16.66
C ASP A 74 24.50 12.16 -16.44
N ARG A 75 23.38 12.89 -16.50
CA ARG A 75 23.35 14.35 -16.27
C ARG A 75 23.30 14.73 -14.79
N LEU A 76 22.54 14.02 -13.98
CA LEU A 76 22.22 14.40 -12.61
C LEU A 76 23.08 13.68 -11.56
N GLY A 77 23.80 12.64 -11.94
CA GLY A 77 24.59 11.79 -11.05
C GLY A 77 23.75 10.96 -10.05
N VAL A 78 22.42 10.99 -10.16
CA VAL A 78 21.52 10.32 -9.20
C VAL A 78 20.37 9.61 -9.91
N LYS A 79 20.11 8.38 -9.47
CA LYS A 79 18.99 7.56 -9.94
C LYS A 79 17.67 8.01 -9.30
N ARG A 80 16.75 8.55 -10.10
CA ARG A 80 15.42 9.00 -9.68
C ARG A 80 14.36 8.54 -10.67
N CYS A 81 13.21 8.09 -10.18
CA CYS A 81 12.07 7.78 -11.05
C CYS A 81 11.38 9.07 -11.50
N LYS A 82 10.52 8.97 -12.52
CA LYS A 82 9.77 10.13 -13.05
C LYS A 82 8.97 10.89 -11.99
N ALA A 83 8.45 10.19 -10.99
CA ALA A 83 7.64 10.75 -9.89
C ALA A 83 8.47 11.17 -8.67
N ALA A 84 9.81 11.18 -8.74
CA ALA A 84 10.66 11.50 -7.57
C ALA A 84 10.53 12.95 -7.08
N GLY A 85 9.98 13.84 -7.90
CA GLY A 85 9.67 15.22 -7.53
C GLY A 85 8.22 15.43 -7.09
N GLU A 86 7.40 14.37 -7.10
CA GLU A 86 6.01 14.43 -6.65
C GLU A 86 5.96 14.15 -5.14
N PRO A 87 5.32 15.01 -4.34
CA PRO A 87 5.25 14.80 -2.91
C PRO A 87 4.30 13.64 -2.57
N LEU A 88 4.71 12.81 -1.61
CA LEU A 88 3.92 11.72 -1.06
C LEU A 88 3.35 12.13 0.29
N ALA A 89 2.11 11.75 0.56
CA ALA A 89 1.52 11.87 1.87
C ALA A 89 2.13 10.82 2.81
N PHE A 90 2.33 11.18 4.07
CA PHE A 90 2.90 10.27 5.06
C PHE A 90 2.34 10.46 6.47
N VAL A 91 2.51 9.41 7.28
CA VAL A 91 2.34 9.40 8.74
C VAL A 91 3.57 8.74 9.34
N LEU A 92 4.19 9.41 10.32
CA LEU A 92 5.19 8.80 11.19
C LEU A 92 4.52 8.17 12.40
N ASP A 93 5.10 7.06 12.87
CA ASP A 93 4.62 6.32 14.04
C ASP A 93 3.10 6.06 13.98
N PRO A 94 2.61 5.43 12.89
CA PRO A 94 1.19 5.19 12.72
C PRO A 94 0.64 4.34 13.87
N LEU A 95 -0.64 4.52 14.19
CA LEU A 95 -1.30 3.66 15.17
C LEU A 95 -1.26 2.20 14.71
N LEU A 96 -0.57 1.37 15.49
CA LEU A 96 -0.53 -0.08 15.32
C LEU A 96 -1.72 -0.72 16.02
N LEU A 97 -2.65 -1.28 15.23
CA LEU A 97 -3.77 -2.06 15.74
C LEU A 97 -3.48 -3.55 15.57
N ASP A 98 -3.22 -4.24 16.68
CA ASP A 98 -3.15 -5.70 16.71
C ASP A 98 -4.56 -6.28 16.77
N MET A 99 -4.97 -6.97 15.69
CA MET A 99 -6.31 -7.55 15.56
C MET A 99 -6.63 -8.62 16.62
N ARG A 100 -5.64 -9.13 17.35
CA ARG A 100 -5.84 -10.06 18.47
C ARG A 100 -6.31 -9.37 19.74
N ARG A 101 -6.11 -8.04 19.85
CA ARG A 101 -6.42 -7.25 21.07
C ARG A 101 -7.81 -6.60 21.04
N PHE A 102 -8.44 -6.54 19.88
CA PHE A 102 -9.72 -5.85 19.69
C PHE A 102 -10.85 -6.84 19.38
N ALA A 103 -12.00 -6.64 20.04
CA ALA A 103 -13.23 -7.38 19.76
C ALA A 103 -13.78 -6.99 18.38
N SER A 104 -13.77 -5.70 18.07
CA SER A 104 -14.14 -5.18 16.76
C SER A 104 -13.36 -3.93 16.40
N VAL A 105 -13.08 -3.74 15.11
CA VAL A 105 -12.47 -2.56 14.52
C VAL A 105 -13.32 -2.12 13.33
N ARG A 106 -13.72 -0.85 13.32
CA ARG A 106 -14.37 -0.20 12.18
C ARG A 106 -13.49 0.96 11.71
N VAL A 107 -13.25 1.02 10.41
CA VAL A 107 -12.49 2.08 9.76
C VAL A 107 -13.37 2.70 8.70
N VAL A 108 -13.63 4.00 8.80
CA VAL A 108 -14.53 4.73 7.90
C VAL A 108 -13.78 5.85 7.21
N ALA A 109 -13.86 5.95 5.88
CA ALA A 109 -13.24 7.05 5.15
C ALA A 109 -13.83 8.41 5.59
N ARG A 110 -12.98 9.39 5.92
CA ARG A 110 -13.40 10.74 6.36
C ARG A 110 -12.45 11.80 5.83
N GLY A 111 -12.90 12.59 4.85
CA GLY A 111 -12.09 13.65 4.23
C GLY A 111 -10.77 13.08 3.69
N GLU A 112 -9.65 13.65 4.12
CA GLU A 112 -8.31 13.19 3.75
C GLU A 112 -7.76 12.04 4.62
N GLY A 113 -8.52 11.58 5.62
CA GLY A 113 -8.13 10.52 6.55
C GLY A 113 -9.23 9.47 6.73
N MET A 114 -9.29 8.92 7.94
CA MET A 114 -10.25 7.91 8.34
C MET A 114 -10.63 8.07 9.81
N HIS A 115 -11.87 7.76 10.14
CA HIS A 115 -12.31 7.59 11.51
C HIS A 115 -12.17 6.11 11.88
N VAL A 116 -11.48 5.85 12.98
CA VAL A 116 -11.16 4.51 13.47
C VAL A 116 -11.83 4.32 14.82
N ARG A 117 -12.69 3.30 14.90
CA ARG A 117 -13.29 2.86 16.15
C ARG A 117 -12.89 1.42 16.44
N ALA A 118 -12.05 1.21 17.45
CA ALA A 118 -11.61 -0.11 17.91
C ALA A 118 -12.12 -0.38 19.33
N VAL A 119 -12.93 -1.43 19.46
CA VAL A 119 -13.47 -1.90 20.74
C VAL A 119 -12.54 -2.97 21.29
N PRO A 120 -12.02 -2.84 22.51
CA PRO A 120 -11.06 -3.79 23.07
C PRO A 120 -11.75 -5.13 23.40
N ALA A 121 -11.01 -6.24 23.27
CA ALA A 121 -11.50 -7.58 23.66
C ALA A 121 -11.28 -7.90 25.14
N ALA A 122 -10.41 -7.14 25.82
CA ALA A 122 -10.02 -7.34 27.21
C ALA A 122 -9.49 -6.02 27.81
N THR A 123 -8.39 -6.04 28.56
CA THR A 123 -7.74 -4.88 29.21
C THR A 123 -7.12 -3.85 28.25
N ALA A 124 -7.29 -4.01 26.94
CA ALA A 124 -6.82 -3.03 25.98
C ALA A 124 -7.64 -1.73 26.08
N ILE A 125 -7.01 -0.61 25.74
CA ILE A 125 -7.70 0.69 25.65
C ILE A 125 -8.37 0.75 24.28
N GLY A 126 -9.64 1.16 24.25
CA GLY A 126 -10.37 1.39 23.01
C GLY A 126 -9.82 2.57 22.22
N VAL A 127 -10.08 2.59 20.92
CA VAL A 127 -9.70 3.69 20.03
C VAL A 127 -10.98 4.28 19.45
N ASP A 128 -11.09 5.60 19.47
CA ASP A 128 -12.13 6.35 18.77
C ASP A 128 -11.50 7.68 18.31
N ALA A 129 -10.91 7.68 17.12
CA ALA A 129 -10.08 8.79 16.65
C ALA A 129 -10.12 8.98 15.13
N CYS A 130 -9.88 10.21 14.68
CA CYS A 130 -9.61 10.50 13.29
C CYS A 130 -8.09 10.42 13.04
N LEU A 131 -7.69 9.55 12.12
CA LEU A 131 -6.29 9.24 11.80
C LEU A 131 -6.06 9.35 10.30
N ARG A 132 -4.81 9.59 9.89
CA ARG A 132 -4.46 9.68 8.45
C ARG A 132 -4.07 8.35 7.83
N ALA A 133 -3.51 7.45 8.63
CA ALA A 133 -3.24 6.07 8.28
C ALA A 133 -3.14 5.26 9.58
N ILE A 134 -3.35 3.95 9.47
CA ILE A 134 -3.09 2.99 10.55
C ILE A 134 -2.36 1.80 9.98
N ALA A 135 -1.72 1.02 10.85
CA ALA A 135 -1.15 -0.27 10.48
C ALA A 135 -1.85 -1.38 11.27
N LEU A 136 -2.30 -2.41 10.55
CA LEU A 136 -2.94 -3.59 11.12
C LEU A 136 -1.89 -4.69 11.26
N THR A 137 -1.85 -5.31 12.44
CA THR A 137 -0.99 -6.47 12.76
C THR A 137 -1.81 -7.62 13.32
N GLY A 138 -1.18 -8.77 13.58
CA GLY A 138 -1.89 -10.00 13.98
C GLY A 138 -2.69 -10.60 12.81
N ILE A 139 -2.11 -10.51 11.61
CA ILE A 139 -2.71 -10.88 10.32
C ILE A 139 -2.00 -12.11 9.70
N ASP A 140 -1.40 -12.94 10.56
CA ASP A 140 -0.56 -14.06 10.17
C ASP A 140 -1.30 -15.04 9.26
N GLY A 141 -0.65 -15.43 8.15
CA GLY A 141 -1.19 -16.44 7.22
C GLY A 141 -2.30 -15.97 6.28
N ILE A 142 -2.64 -14.67 6.26
CA ILE A 142 -3.66 -14.13 5.34
C ILE A 142 -3.10 -13.95 3.92
N PHE A 143 -1.83 -13.55 3.81
CA PHE A 143 -1.16 -13.30 2.54
C PHE A 143 -0.08 -14.33 2.25
N ALA A 144 0.17 -14.60 0.96
CA ALA A 144 1.08 -15.67 0.58
C ALA A 144 2.57 -15.42 0.89
N HIS A 145 2.98 -14.17 1.11
CA HIS A 145 4.36 -13.86 1.48
C HIS A 145 4.54 -13.94 3.00
N PRO A 146 5.48 -14.76 3.51
CA PRO A 146 5.61 -15.04 4.95
C PRO A 146 6.00 -13.81 5.78
N ASP A 147 6.73 -12.86 5.19
CA ASP A 147 7.19 -11.67 5.92
C ASP A 147 6.11 -10.58 6.05
N ILE A 148 4.90 -10.81 5.53
CA ILE A 148 3.79 -9.86 5.68
C ILE A 148 3.15 -10.07 7.04
N VAL A 149 3.66 -9.32 8.02
CA VAL A 149 3.14 -9.27 9.40
C VAL A 149 2.30 -8.01 9.66
N GLN A 150 2.30 -7.07 8.71
CA GLN A 150 1.61 -5.78 8.80
C GLN A 150 0.98 -5.40 7.45
N VAL A 151 -0.21 -4.79 7.52
CA VAL A 151 -0.86 -4.11 6.39
C VAL A 151 -1.23 -2.69 6.77
N ASN A 152 -0.86 -1.73 5.93
CA ASN A 152 -1.12 -0.32 6.11
C ASN A 152 -2.47 0.06 5.52
N VAL A 153 -3.36 0.61 6.32
CA VAL A 153 -4.62 1.19 5.83
C VAL A 153 -4.38 2.65 5.55
N THR A 154 -4.43 3.02 4.27
CA THR A 154 -4.25 4.40 3.80
C THR A 154 -5.54 4.93 3.17
N PRO A 155 -5.71 6.26 3.08
CA PRO A 155 -6.88 6.86 2.46
C PRO A 155 -7.15 6.37 1.02
N PRO A 156 -6.17 6.28 0.09
CA PRO A 156 -6.45 5.77 -1.25
C PRO A 156 -6.83 4.29 -1.24
N ALA A 157 -6.26 3.44 -0.37
CA ALA A 157 -6.63 2.03 -0.30
C ALA A 157 -8.07 1.83 0.18
N LEU A 158 -8.49 2.62 1.18
CA LEU A 158 -9.85 2.61 1.70
C LEU A 158 -10.86 3.16 0.69
N ARG A 159 -10.54 4.29 0.04
CA ARG A 159 -11.38 4.86 -1.04
C ARG A 159 -11.54 3.87 -2.20
N ALA A 160 -10.47 3.23 -2.65
CA ALA A 160 -10.53 2.23 -3.72
C ALA A 160 -11.45 1.05 -3.36
N LEU A 161 -11.43 0.58 -2.11
CA LEU A 161 -12.36 -0.45 -1.64
C LEU A 161 -13.81 0.03 -1.70
N ASN A 162 -14.07 1.21 -1.15
CA ASN A 162 -15.42 1.78 -1.05
C ASN A 162 -16.01 2.11 -2.42
N GLU A 163 -15.20 2.67 -3.33
CA GLU A 163 -15.56 2.93 -4.71
C GLU A 163 -15.95 1.62 -5.43
N ALA A 164 -15.10 0.59 -5.34
CA ALA A 164 -15.38 -0.71 -5.94
C ALA A 164 -16.67 -1.34 -5.37
N ARG A 165 -16.91 -1.26 -4.05
CA ARG A 165 -18.16 -1.73 -3.43
C ARG A 165 -19.39 -0.95 -3.91
N SER A 166 -19.31 0.37 -3.92
CA SER A 166 -20.41 1.25 -4.34
C SER A 166 -20.78 1.05 -5.82
N GLY A 167 -19.78 0.72 -6.65
CA GLY A 167 -19.97 0.36 -8.05
C GLY A 167 -20.34 -1.10 -8.29
N ALA A 168 -20.65 -1.86 -7.22
CA ALA A 168 -20.97 -3.28 -7.24
C ALA A 168 -19.94 -4.12 -8.02
N ARG A 169 -18.65 -3.77 -7.91
CA ARG A 169 -17.56 -4.49 -8.57
C ARG A 169 -17.25 -5.77 -7.84
N LEU A 170 -16.88 -6.80 -8.60
CA LEU A 170 -16.34 -8.03 -8.05
C LEU A 170 -14.98 -7.75 -7.40
N LEU A 171 -14.95 -7.83 -6.07
CA LEU A 171 -13.74 -7.66 -5.27
C LEU A 171 -13.04 -8.99 -5.06
N GLY A 172 -11.72 -8.93 -4.96
CA GLY A 172 -10.90 -10.04 -4.52
C GLY A 172 -9.57 -9.56 -3.97
N CYS A 173 -8.68 -10.50 -3.67
CA CYS A 173 -7.28 -10.20 -3.39
C CYS A 173 -6.43 -11.26 -4.07
N LEU A 174 -5.45 -10.80 -4.85
CA LEU A 174 -4.54 -11.66 -5.58
C LEU A 174 -3.11 -11.40 -5.13
N ASP A 175 -2.38 -12.46 -4.80
CA ASP A 175 -0.95 -12.36 -4.53
C ASP A 175 -0.14 -12.38 -5.83
N CYS A 176 0.95 -11.62 -5.83
CA CYS A 176 1.84 -11.52 -6.98
C CYS A 176 2.45 -12.89 -7.30
N ALA A 177 2.36 -13.33 -8.56
CA ALA A 177 2.97 -14.59 -8.99
C ALA A 177 4.50 -14.62 -8.85
N ARG A 178 5.14 -13.44 -8.78
CA ARG A 178 6.60 -13.29 -8.66
C ARG A 178 7.07 -13.11 -7.23
N CYS A 179 6.56 -12.09 -6.54
CA CYS A 179 7.04 -11.73 -5.21
C CYS A 179 6.06 -12.09 -4.08
N ARG A 180 4.91 -12.68 -4.39
CA ARG A 180 3.88 -13.11 -3.42
C ARG A 180 3.25 -12.01 -2.56
N TYR A 181 3.62 -10.73 -2.75
CA TYR A 181 2.91 -9.60 -2.11
C TYR A 181 1.50 -9.43 -2.70
N PRO A 182 0.52 -9.03 -1.88
CA PRO A 182 -0.83 -8.83 -2.33
C PRO A 182 -0.93 -7.61 -3.25
N HIS A 183 -1.73 -7.73 -4.31
CA HIS A 183 -2.00 -6.64 -5.23
C HIS A 183 -3.06 -5.69 -4.64
N LEU A 184 -2.74 -4.40 -4.65
CA LEU A 184 -3.66 -3.32 -4.33
C LEU A 184 -3.84 -2.46 -5.59
N ASP A 185 -5.02 -2.54 -6.19
CA ASP A 185 -5.44 -1.69 -7.29
C ASP A 185 -5.97 -0.37 -6.72
N LEU A 186 -5.50 0.75 -7.26
CA LEU A 186 -5.89 2.11 -6.85
C LEU A 186 -6.35 2.92 -8.06
N GLY A 187 -6.96 4.07 -7.81
CA GLY A 187 -7.32 5.07 -8.83
C GLY A 187 -7.98 4.43 -10.05
N ALA A 188 -7.38 4.60 -11.23
CA ALA A 188 -7.95 4.07 -12.47
C ALA A 188 -8.12 2.54 -12.50
N PHE A 189 -7.26 1.77 -11.83
CA PHE A 189 -7.36 0.31 -11.78
C PHE A 189 -8.41 -0.17 -10.77
N ALA A 190 -8.76 0.62 -9.77
CA ALA A 190 -9.84 0.29 -8.83
C ALA A 190 -11.25 0.47 -9.40
N ARG A 191 -11.40 1.19 -10.53
CA ARG A 191 -12.73 1.57 -11.07
C ARG A 191 -13.45 0.44 -11.80
N ASN A 192 -12.71 -0.50 -12.39
CA ASN A 192 -13.25 -1.56 -13.22
C ASN A 192 -12.56 -2.88 -12.94
N GLU A 193 -13.33 -3.97 -12.98
CA GLU A 193 -12.82 -5.32 -12.91
C GLU A 193 -11.87 -5.60 -14.09
N HIS A 194 -10.76 -6.25 -13.80
CA HIS A 194 -9.80 -6.62 -14.81
C HIS A 194 -9.04 -7.88 -14.41
N ARG A 195 -8.44 -8.56 -15.39
CA ARG A 195 -7.68 -9.79 -15.13
C ARG A 195 -6.21 -9.56 -14.88
N ARG A 196 -5.63 -8.45 -15.37
CA ARG A 196 -4.19 -8.18 -15.35
C ARG A 196 -3.83 -7.19 -14.26
N HIS A 197 -3.16 -7.64 -13.21
CA HIS A 197 -2.83 -6.80 -12.07
C HIS A 197 -1.33 -6.43 -12.05
N TYR A 198 -1.05 -5.20 -11.62
CA TYR A 198 0.30 -4.65 -11.51
C TYR A 198 0.75 -4.66 -10.05
N CYS A 199 1.93 -5.21 -9.77
CA CYS A 199 2.39 -5.38 -8.40
C CYS A 199 3.04 -4.09 -7.88
N GLY A 200 2.43 -3.46 -6.88
CA GLY A 200 2.98 -2.27 -6.22
C GLY A 200 4.33 -2.49 -5.51
N ASN A 201 4.67 -3.74 -5.17
CA ASN A 201 5.93 -4.06 -4.49
C ASN A 201 7.10 -4.33 -5.46
N CYS A 202 6.94 -5.20 -6.47
CA CYS A 202 8.06 -5.59 -7.34
C CYS A 202 7.96 -5.12 -8.79
N GLY A 203 6.87 -4.43 -9.16
CA GLY A 203 6.61 -4.00 -10.54
C GLY A 203 6.38 -5.16 -11.51
N ASN A 204 6.02 -6.35 -11.04
CA ASN A 204 5.57 -7.41 -11.93
C ASN A 204 4.19 -7.07 -12.51
N ASP A 205 4.09 -7.10 -13.84
CA ASP A 205 2.89 -6.78 -14.62
C ASP A 205 2.29 -8.00 -15.34
N SER A 206 2.68 -9.19 -14.90
CA SER A 206 2.29 -10.47 -15.51
C SER A 206 1.48 -11.35 -14.55
N THR A 207 0.95 -10.76 -13.47
CA THR A 207 0.02 -11.46 -12.57
C THR A 207 -1.39 -11.38 -13.14
N HIS A 208 -2.04 -12.54 -13.31
CA HIS A 208 -3.42 -12.60 -13.79
C HIS A 208 -4.35 -13.33 -12.84
N SER A 209 -5.52 -12.75 -12.55
CA SER A 209 -6.62 -13.40 -11.85
C SER A 209 -7.40 -14.31 -12.81
N LYS A 210 -8.05 -15.36 -12.25
CA LYS A 210 -8.87 -16.30 -13.04
C LYS A 210 -10.11 -15.63 -13.62
N THR A 211 -10.74 -14.76 -12.82
CA THR A 211 -11.90 -13.94 -13.18
C THR A 211 -11.49 -12.47 -13.09
N ALA A 212 -12.19 -11.59 -13.81
CA ALA A 212 -11.94 -10.16 -13.70
C ALA A 212 -12.37 -9.69 -12.30
N ILE A 213 -11.48 -9.01 -11.58
CA ILE A 213 -11.73 -8.49 -10.23
C ILE A 213 -11.08 -7.12 -10.06
N VAL A 214 -11.44 -6.41 -9.00
CA VAL A 214 -10.61 -5.36 -8.41
C VAL A 214 -9.88 -5.97 -7.22
N SER A 215 -8.54 -5.98 -7.24
CA SER A 215 -7.74 -6.55 -6.15
C SER A 215 -7.52 -5.52 -5.05
N ASN A 216 -8.02 -5.79 -3.84
CA ASN A 216 -7.82 -4.93 -2.69
C ASN A 216 -7.55 -5.77 -1.42
N PRO A 217 -6.38 -5.68 -0.77
CA PRO A 217 -6.06 -6.49 0.41
C PRO A 217 -6.95 -6.17 1.63
N LEU A 218 -7.54 -4.98 1.71
CA LEU A 218 -8.51 -4.63 2.75
C LEU A 218 -9.80 -5.47 2.63
N PHE A 219 -10.17 -5.87 1.41
CA PHE A 219 -11.30 -6.78 1.21
C PHE A 219 -11.00 -8.16 1.84
N ALA A 220 -9.84 -8.75 1.55
CA ALA A 220 -9.45 -10.04 2.13
C ALA A 220 -9.35 -10.00 3.66
N LEU A 221 -8.85 -8.89 4.22
CA LEU A 221 -8.83 -8.69 5.68
C LEU A 221 -10.23 -8.60 6.28
N GLY A 222 -11.16 -7.89 5.63
CA GLY A 222 -12.56 -7.82 6.05
C GLY A 222 -13.25 -9.19 6.03
N GLU A 223 -12.97 -10.01 5.02
CA GLU A 223 -13.50 -11.38 4.92
C GLU A 223 -12.89 -12.29 6.00
N TYR A 224 -11.57 -12.23 6.19
CA TYR A 224 -10.87 -13.07 7.18
C TYR A 224 -11.33 -12.78 8.61
N PHE A 225 -11.51 -11.50 8.95
CA PHE A 225 -12.02 -11.06 10.25
C PHE A 225 -13.53 -10.73 10.20
N ALA A 226 -14.32 -11.48 9.43
CA ALA A 226 -15.74 -11.22 9.24
C ALA A 226 -16.47 -10.95 10.57
N GLY A 227 -17.21 -9.84 10.61
CA GLY A 227 -17.92 -9.37 11.81
C GLY A 227 -17.05 -8.63 12.83
N ARG A 228 -15.72 -8.79 12.80
CA ARG A 228 -14.77 -8.11 13.68
C ARG A 228 -14.05 -6.95 13.02
N LEU A 229 -13.72 -7.01 11.73
CA LEU A 229 -13.10 -5.91 10.98
C LEU A 229 -14.04 -5.42 9.88
N ARG A 230 -14.31 -4.12 9.86
CA ARG A 230 -15.11 -3.50 8.79
C ARG A 230 -14.44 -2.24 8.28
N PHE A 231 -14.48 -2.10 6.96
CA PHE A 231 -14.05 -0.93 6.23
C PHE A 231 -15.30 -0.33 5.59
N ASP A 232 -15.58 0.95 5.82
CA ASP A 232 -16.76 1.66 5.30
C ASP A 232 -16.38 3.00 4.63
#